data_AF-A0A354GIY1-F1
#
_entry.id   AF-A0A354GIY1-F1
#
_cell.length_a   1.000
_cell.length_b   1.000
_cell.length_c   1.000
_cell.angle_alpha   90.00
_cell.angle_beta   90.00
_cell.angle_gamma   90.00
#
_symmetry.space_group_name_H-M   'P 1'
#
loop_
_entity.id
_entity.type
_entity.pdbx_description
1 polymer ?
#
loop_
_entity_poly.entity_id
_entity_poly.type
_entity_poly.pdbx_seq_one_letter_code
_entity_poly.pdbx_strand_id
1 'polypeptide(L)' 'LNYKIVGRRAGDVTAAYADTTLAKKELNWKSEKTLDDALESAWKWQQNQS' A
#
# COMPACT_ATOMS: atom_id res chain seq x y z
N LEU A 1 -18.32 11.52 3.41
CA LEU A 1 -17.15 10.99 2.66
C LEU A 1 -16.86 11.99 1.53
N ASN A 2 -15.82 12.82 1.67
CA ASN A 2 -15.57 13.95 0.76
C ASN A 2 -14.52 13.57 -0.29
N TYR A 3 -14.85 12.67 -1.20
CA TYR A 3 -14.03 12.39 -2.39
C TYR A 3 -14.79 12.81 -3.66
N LYS A 4 -14.05 13.15 -4.71
CA LYS A 4 -14.60 13.50 -6.02
C LYS A 4 -13.83 12.73 -7.09
N ILE A 5 -14.54 12.15 -8.04
CA ILE A 5 -13.92 11.55 -9.22
C ILE A 5 -13.49 12.69 -10.13
N VAL A 6 -12.19 12.75 -10.44
CA VAL A 6 -11.58 13.74 -11.32
C VAL A 6 -10.87 13.02 -12.47
N GLY A 7 -10.34 13.78 -13.44
CA GLY A 7 -9.58 13.20 -14.54
C GLY A 7 -8.34 12.43 -14.08
N ARG A 8 -7.82 11.54 -14.95
CA ARG A 8 -6.60 10.79 -14.67
C ARG A 8 -5.40 11.73 -14.51
N ARG A 9 -4.51 11.42 -13.57
CA ARG A 9 -3.23 12.12 -13.44
C ARG A 9 -2.28 11.69 -14.55
N ALA A 10 -1.58 12.64 -15.16
CA ALA A 10 -0.58 12.33 -16.18
C ALA A 10 0.53 11.47 -15.58
N GLY A 11 0.83 10.33 -16.22
CA GLY A 11 1.83 9.36 -15.74
C GLY A 11 1.29 8.21 -14.90
N ASP A 12 0.01 8.23 -14.48
CA ASP A 12 -0.59 7.10 -13.76
C ASP A 12 -0.80 5.91 -14.71
N VAL A 13 -0.23 4.76 -14.33
CA VAL A 13 -0.52 3.46 -14.97
C VAL A 13 -1.81 2.86 -14.40
N THR A 14 -2.47 2.00 -15.18
CA THR A 14 -3.77 1.42 -14.77
C THR A 14 -3.68 0.57 -13.50
N ALA A 15 -2.60 -0.20 -13.34
CA ALA A 15 -2.32 -0.99 -12.14
C ALA A 15 -0.83 -1.38 -12.10
N ALA A 16 -0.30 -1.58 -10.90
CA ALA A 16 1.06 -2.08 -10.69
C ALA A 16 1.12 -2.97 -9.44
N TYR A 17 1.65 -4.18 -9.59
CA TYR A 17 1.82 -5.16 -8.52
C TYR A 17 3.17 -5.89 -8.69
N ALA A 18 3.71 -6.44 -7.61
CA ALA A 18 4.97 -7.16 -7.63
C ALA A 18 4.77 -8.69 -7.50
N ASP A 19 5.50 -9.46 -8.31
CA ASP A 19 5.76 -10.87 -8.01
C ASP A 19 6.89 -10.95 -6.97
N THR A 20 6.60 -11.58 -5.83
CA THR A 20 7.50 -11.66 -4.68
C THR A 20 8.22 -13.01 -4.56
N THR A 21 8.07 -13.88 -5.55
CA THR A 21 8.62 -15.26 -5.53
C THR A 21 10.13 -15.28 -5.35
N LEU A 22 10.86 -14.36 -5.99
CA LEU A 22 12.33 -14.30 -5.87
C LEU A 22 12.79 -13.94 -4.46
N ALA A 23 12.16 -12.93 -3.83
CA ALA A 23 12.48 -12.52 -2.47
C ALA A 23 12.19 -13.65 -1.46
N LYS A 24 11.08 -14.37 -1.65
CA LYS A 24 10.77 -15.56 -0.85
C LYS A 24 11.82 -16.65 -1.00
N LYS A 25 12.31 -16.89 -2.21
CA LYS A 25 13.28 -17.95 -2.49
C LYS A 25 14.67 -17.64 -1.95
N GLU A 26 15.19 -16.45 -2.24
CA GLU A 26 16.60 -16.12 -1.96
C GLU A 26 16.79 -15.53 -0.56
N LEU A 27 15.78 -14.82 -0.04
CA LEU A 27 15.88 -14.12 1.24
C LEU A 27 15.04 -14.77 2.34
N ASN A 28 14.30 -15.84 2.01
CA ASN A 28 13.28 -16.43 2.89
C ASN A 28 12.30 -15.39 3.46
N TRP A 29 12.06 -14.32 2.69
CA TRP A 29 11.29 -13.16 3.14
C TRP A 29 9.90 -13.13 2.51
N LYS A 30 8.90 -12.71 3.29
CA LYS A 30 7.52 -12.46 2.83
C LYS A 30 6.93 -11.29 3.61
N SER A 31 5.97 -10.57 3.01
CA SER A 31 5.18 -9.59 3.77
C SER A 31 4.30 -10.30 4.80
N GLU A 32 4.29 -9.80 6.02
CA GLU A 32 3.52 -10.39 7.13
C GLU A 32 2.23 -9.64 7.45
N LYS A 33 2.08 -8.41 6.92
CA LYS A 33 0.97 -7.52 7.23
C LYS A 33 -0.03 -7.50 6.08
N THR A 34 -1.31 -7.49 6.45
CA THR A 34 -2.42 -7.33 5.51
C THR A 34 -2.63 -5.86 5.17
N LEU A 35 -3.52 -5.58 4.22
CA LEU A 35 -3.94 -4.22 3.91
C LEU A 35 -4.59 -3.55 5.12
N ASP A 36 -5.42 -4.27 5.87
CA ASP A 36 -6.13 -3.74 7.03
C ASP A 36 -5.15 -3.34 8.15
N ASP A 37 -4.14 -4.19 8.42
CA ASP A 37 -3.07 -3.88 9.38
C ASP A 37 -2.32 -2.59 8.99
N ALA A 38 -2.05 -2.42 7.69
CA ALA A 38 -1.35 -1.26 7.17
C ALA A 38 -2.20 0.01 7.29
N LEU A 39 -3.49 -0.07 6.97
CA LEU A 39 -4.43 1.05 7.10
C LEU A 39 -4.63 1.46 8.56
N GLU A 40 -4.78 0.48 9.47
CA GLU A 40 -4.92 0.75 10.90
C GLU A 40 -3.65 1.41 11.47
N SER A 41 -2.47 0.92 11.08
CA SER A 41 -1.19 1.48 11.51
C SER A 41 -1.01 2.92 11.03
N ALA A 42 -1.34 3.20 9.75
CA ALA A 42 -1.28 4.54 9.19
C ALA A 42 -2.25 5.50 9.89
N TRP A 43 -3.46 5.05 10.22
CA TRP A 43 -4.44 5.85 10.94
C TRP A 43 -3.98 6.18 12.37
N LYS A 44 -3.50 5.18 13.12
CA LYS A 44 -2.93 5.40 14.46
C LYS A 44 -1.78 6.39 14.44
N TRP A 45 -0.87 6.27 13.46
CA TRP A 45 0.22 7.23 13.28
C TRP A 45 -0.32 8.65 13.05
N GLN A 46 -1.28 8.82 12.15
CA GLN A 46 -1.87 10.11 11.80
C GLN A 46 -2.55 10.79 13.00
N GLN A 47 -3.20 10.01 13.86
CA GLN A 47 -3.82 10.51 15.10
C GLN A 47 -2.79 11.04 16.12
N ASN A 48 -1.57 10.53 16.06
CA ASN A 48 -0.49 10.89 16.98
C ASN A 48 0.47 11.96 16.42
N GLN A 49 0.20 12.56 15.26
CA GLN A 49 1.01 13.62 14.64
C GLN A 49 0.77 15.03 15.26
N SER A 50 0.60 15.09 16.59
CA SER A 50 0.42 16.37 17.30
C SER A 50 1.72 17.15 17.43
#